data_AF-A0A9E2UJD1-F1
#
_entry.id   AF-A0A9E2UJD1-F1
#
_cell.length_a   1.000
_cell.length_b   1.000
_cell.length_c   1.000
_cell.angle_alpha   90.00
_cell.angle_beta   90.00
_cell.angle_gamma   90.00
#
_symmetry.space_group_name_H-M   'P 1'
#
loop_
_entity.id
_entity.type
_entity.pdbx_description
1 polymer ?
#
loop_
_entity_poly.entity_id
_entity_poly.type
_entity_poly.pdbx_seq_one_letter_code
_entity_poly.pdbx_strand_id
1 'polypeptide(L)' 'MGKVTIAFVLVIVLLLVGGGIFLALWNPPAPTAPVEKVLPDARFPK' A
#
# COMPACT_ATOMS: atom_id res chain seq x y z
N MET A 1 16.82 -20.69 -19.23
CA MET A 1 16.90 -19.57 -18.25
C MET A 1 18.07 -19.84 -17.31
N GLY A 2 18.90 -18.84 -17.01
CA GLY A 2 19.97 -19.02 -16.03
C GLY A 2 19.39 -19.18 -14.62
N LYS A 3 20.12 -19.88 -13.73
CA LYS A 3 19.74 -20.03 -12.32
C LYS A 3 19.47 -18.67 -11.65
N VAL A 4 20.24 -17.66 -12.04
CA VAL A 4 20.09 -16.26 -11.59
C VAL A 4 18.75 -15.67 -12.03
N THR A 5 18.35 -15.87 -13.29
CA THR A 5 17.07 -15.39 -13.81
C THR A 5 15.89 -16.01 -13.07
N ILE A 6 15.96 -17.31 -12.77
CA ILE A 6 14.90 -18.02 -12.03
C ILE A 6 14.81 -17.49 -10.59
N ALA A 7 15.95 -17.32 -9.91
CA ALA A 7 15.98 -16.76 -8.56
C ALA A 7 15.38 -15.35 -8.51
N PHE A 8 15.71 -14.50 -9.49
CA PHE A 8 15.18 -13.15 -9.58
C PHE A 8 13.65 -13.12 -9.74
N VAL A 9 13.12 -13.97 -10.63
CA VAL A 9 11.66 -14.09 -10.81
C VAL A 9 10.99 -14.56 -9.52
N LEU A 10 11.56 -15.55 -8.83
CA LEU A 10 11.03 -16.04 -7.55
C LEU A 10 10.97 -14.94 -6.48
N VAL A 11 12.00 -14.11 -6.37
CA VAL A 11 12.02 -12.98 -5.43
C VAL A 11 10.91 -11.99 -5.75
N ILE A 12 10.72 -11.64 -7.02
CA ILE A 12 9.64 -10.73 -7.45
C ILE A 12 8.28 -11.32 -7.07
N VAL A 13 8.04 -12.59 -7.37
CA VAL A 13 6.78 -13.26 -7.03
C VAL A 13 6.54 -13.23 -5.52
N LEU A 14 7.57 -13.51 -4.72
CA LEU A 14 7.48 -13.45 -3.26
C LEU A 14 7.14 -12.05 -2.75
N LEU A 15 7.74 -11.01 -3.31
CA LEU A 15 7.45 -9.63 -2.94
C LEU A 15 6.02 -9.21 -3.31
N LEU A 16 5.55 -9.62 -4.49
CA LEU A 16 4.20 -9.30 -4.94
C LEU A 16 3.14 -10.03 -4.11
N VAL A 17 3.33 -11.33 -3.87
CA VAL A 17 2.39 -12.13 -3.07
C VAL A 17 2.43 -11.70 -1.61
N GLY A 18 3.63 -11.60 -1.03
CA GLY A 18 3.81 -11.17 0.36
C GLY A 18 3.30 -9.75 0.59
N GLY A 19 3.64 -8.82 -0.31
CA GLY A 19 3.16 -7.43 -0.27
C GLY A 19 1.65 -7.34 -0.46
N GLY A 20 1.07 -8.13 -1.37
CA GLY A 20 -0.38 -8.19 -1.57
C GLY A 20 -1.12 -8.68 -0.33
N ILE A 21 -0.64 -9.77 0.30
CA ILE A 21 -1.19 -10.29 1.56
C ILE A 21 -1.07 -9.25 2.67
N PHE A 22 0.11 -8.64 2.82
CA PHE A 22 0.34 -7.59 3.81
C PHE A 22 -0.65 -6.43 3.65
N LEU A 23 -0.81 -5.90 2.44
CA LEU A 23 -1.76 -4.81 2.18
C LEU A 23 -3.22 -5.21 2.40
N ALA A 24 -3.59 -6.45 2.07
CA ALA A 24 -4.96 -6.93 2.22
C ALA A 24 -5.37 -7.15 3.69
N LEU A 25 -4.42 -7.57 4.54
CA LEU A 25 -4.68 -7.96 5.92
C LEU A 25 -4.26 -6.92 6.95
N TRP A 26 -3.41 -5.97 6.58
CA TRP A 26 -2.93 -4.97 7.52
C TRP A 26 -4.00 -3.95 7.85
N ASN A 27 -4.31 -3.81 9.14
CA ASN A 27 -5.20 -2.79 9.67
C ASN A 27 -4.40 -1.74 10.47
N PRO A 28 -3.93 -0.66 9.84
CA PRO A 28 -3.19 0.39 10.55
C PRO A 28 -4.06 1.02 11.65
N PRO A 29 -3.47 1.36 12.80
CA PRO A 29 -4.21 1.97 13.89
C PRO A 29 -4.74 3.35 13.50
N ALA A 30 -5.82 3.77 14.16
CA ALA A 30 -6.35 5.12 13.98
C ALA A 30 -5.28 6.17 14.37
N PRO A 31 -5.30 7.37 13.75
CA PRO A 31 -4.43 8.47 14.14
C PRO A 31 -4.54 8.75 15.65
N THR A 32 -3.41 8.87 16.33
CA THR A 32 -3.35 9.15 17.78
C THR A 32 -3.54 10.63 18.12
N ALA A 33 -3.49 11.51 17.11
CA ALA A 33 -3.64 12.94 17.24
C ALA A 33 -4.76 13.46 16.33
N PRO A 34 -5.45 14.55 16.71
CA PRO A 34 -6.44 15.20 15.86
C PRO A 34 -5.82 15.63 14.53
N VAL A 35 -6.52 15.37 13.42
CA VAL A 35 -6.12 15.82 12.07
C VAL A 35 -7.14 16.83 11.59
N GLU A 36 -6.74 18.11 11.56
CA GLU A 36 -7.55 19.18 10.99
C GLU A 36 -7.29 19.29 9.48
N LYS A 37 -8.35 19.30 8.68
CA LYS A 37 -8.28 19.50 7.23
C LYS A 37 -9.15 20.69 6.84
N VAL A 38 -8.55 21.69 6.20
CA VAL A 38 -9.30 22.78 5.57
C VAL A 38 -9.83 22.27 4.23
N LEU A 39 -11.16 22.19 4.08
CA LEU A 39 -11.78 21.85 2.81
C LEU A 39 -11.92 23.12 1.96
N PRO A 40 -11.45 23.15 0.70
CA PRO A 40 -11.66 24.29 -0.18
C PRO A 40 -13.16 24.51 -0.44
N ASP A 41 -13.63 25.75 -0.29
CA ASP A 41 -15.02 26.15 -0.51
C ASP A 41 -15.54 25.79 -1.90
N ALA A 42 -14.66 25.77 -2.90
CA ALA A 42 -14.98 25.39 -4.28
C ALA A 42 -15.54 23.97 -4.44
N ARG A 43 -15.43 23.11 -3.41
CA ARG A 43 -15.98 21.74 -3.41
C ARG A 43 -17.44 21.65 -2.96
N PHE A 44 -18.03 22.75 -2.50
CA PHE A 44 -19.40 22.77 -1.99
C PHE A 44 -20.31 23.54 -2.95
N PRO A 45 -21.00 22.87 -3.89
CA PRO A 45 -22.00 23.50 -4.75
C PRO A 45 -23.21 23.98 -3.93
N LYS A 46 -23.84 25.08 -4.39
CA LYS A 46 -25.00 25.73 -3.75
C LYS A 46 -26.32 25.10 -4.15
#